data_AF-A0A0S8CQI1-F1
#
_entry.id   AF-A0A0S8CQI1-F1
#
_cell.length_a   1.000
_cell.length_b   1.000
_cell.length_c   1.000
_cell.angle_alpha   90.00
_cell.angle_beta   90.00
_cell.angle_gamma   90.00
#
_symmetry.space_group_name_H-M   'P 1'
#
loop_
_entity.id
_entity.type
_entity.pdbx_description
1 polymer ?
#
loop_
_entity_poly.entity_id
_entity_poly.type
_entity_poly.pdbx_seq_one_letter_code
_entity_poly.pdbx_strand_id
1 'polypeptide(L)'
;MRPRVPPGDDRPRYVCDSCDTIHYENPSTLFDLTHVHQVYLIFRARLLDEHYVAGEETADVKLFEEKEMPWDEIAFPSIEKALRLYFRDRPTGVFPLHMGTILPLRRLSSADLRRQKIALSITRCIL
;
A
#
# COMPACT_ATOMS: atom_id res chain seq x y z
N MET A 1 11.97 -18.73 11.78
CA MET A 1 11.77 -17.51 10.96
C MET A 1 12.34 -16.36 11.75
N ARG A 2 13.10 -15.48 11.09
CA ARG A 2 13.66 -14.31 11.77
C ARG A 2 13.77 -13.14 10.81
N PRO A 3 13.65 -11.90 11.31
CA PRO A 3 13.92 -10.72 10.51
C PRO A 3 15.39 -10.69 10.09
N ARG A 4 15.65 -10.62 8.78
CA ARG A 4 16.99 -10.47 8.16
C ARG A 4 16.86 -9.58 6.92
N VAL A 5 17.93 -8.90 6.50
CA VAL A 5 18.00 -8.17 5.23
C VAL A 5 18.53 -9.12 4.13
N PRO A 6 17.71 -9.54 3.15
CA PRO A 6 18.17 -10.36 2.03
C PRO A 6 19.13 -9.59 1.10
N PRO A 7 19.94 -10.29 0.27
CA PRO A 7 20.76 -9.63 -0.74
C PRO A 7 19.91 -8.78 -1.72
N GLY A 8 20.26 -7.50 -1.89
CA GLY A 8 19.57 -6.57 -2.77
C GLY A 8 18.37 -5.85 -2.13
N ASP A 9 18.02 -6.16 -0.88
CA ASP A 9 17.03 -5.43 -0.10
C ASP A 9 17.74 -4.36 0.78
N ASP A 10 17.01 -3.28 1.06
CA ASP A 10 17.43 -2.20 1.97
C ASP A 10 16.87 -2.39 3.40
N ARG A 11 15.96 -3.36 3.59
CA ARG A 11 15.14 -3.50 4.80
C ARG A 11 14.98 -4.95 5.24
N PRO A 12 14.76 -5.17 6.56
CA PRO A 12 14.52 -6.51 7.07
C PRO A 12 13.20 -7.09 6.53
N ARG A 13 13.24 -8.39 6.22
CA ARG A 13 12.11 -9.22 5.82
C ARG A 13 12.01 -10.43 6.76
N TYR A 14 10.82 -11.01 6.91
CA TYR A 14 10.71 -12.31 7.58
C TYR A 14 11.23 -13.41 6.65
N VAL A 15 12.42 -13.90 6.94
CA VAL A 15 13.09 -14.92 6.13
C VAL A 15 13.01 -16.27 6.82
N CYS A 16 12.65 -17.31 6.05
CA CYS A 16 12.71 -18.69 6.50
C CYS A 16 14.15 -19.12 6.80
N ASP A 17 14.39 -19.77 7.93
CA ASP A 17 15.75 -20.17 8.33
C ASP A 17 16.27 -21.40 7.59
N SER A 18 15.40 -22.17 6.94
CA SER A 18 15.77 -23.40 6.24
C SER A 18 15.90 -23.26 4.73
N CYS A 19 15.24 -22.27 4.11
CA CYS A 19 15.16 -22.13 2.65
C CYS A 19 15.28 -20.69 2.13
N ASP A 20 15.61 -19.73 3.01
CA ASP A 20 15.79 -18.30 2.72
C ASP A 20 14.63 -17.62 1.96
N THR A 21 13.44 -18.22 1.98
CA THR A 21 12.24 -17.66 1.38
C THR A 21 11.71 -16.49 2.22
N ILE A 22 11.40 -15.36 1.56
CA ILE A 22 10.75 -14.20 2.17
C ILE A 22 9.26 -14.49 2.34
N HIS A 23 8.77 -14.36 3.57
CA HIS A 23 7.36 -14.52 3.89
C HIS A 23 6.66 -13.16 3.92
N TYR A 24 5.60 -13.05 3.12
CA TYR A 24 4.61 -11.97 3.19
C TYR A 24 3.38 -12.46 3.95
N GLU A 25 2.63 -11.55 4.59
CA GLU A 25 1.28 -11.90 5.03
C GLU A 25 0.38 -12.11 3.80
N ASN A 26 -0.67 -12.94 3.93
CA ASN A 26 -1.60 -13.17 2.82
C ASN A 26 -2.08 -11.85 2.20
N PRO A 27 -2.21 -11.79 0.86
CA PRO A 27 -2.66 -10.59 0.17
C PRO A 27 -4.03 -10.17 0.68
N SER A 28 -4.19 -8.87 0.92
CA SER A 28 -5.47 -8.31 1.35
C SER A 28 -6.38 -8.00 0.17
N THR A 29 -5.80 -7.57 -0.94
CA THR A 29 -6.56 -7.00 -2.06
C THR A 29 -5.88 -7.31 -3.39
N LEU A 30 -6.69 -7.70 -4.38
CA LEU A 30 -6.31 -7.80 -5.78
C LEU A 30 -7.25 -6.93 -6.60
N PHE A 31 -6.68 -5.96 -7.31
CA PHE A 31 -7.43 -5.05 -8.17
C PHE A 31 -6.98 -5.09 -9.62
N ASP A 32 -7.94 -5.30 -10.52
CA ASP A 32 -7.76 -5.14 -11.95
C ASP A 32 -7.93 -3.66 -12.33
N LEU A 33 -6.89 -3.05 -12.90
CA LEU A 33 -6.91 -1.69 -13.45
C LEU A 33 -6.87 -1.80 -14.98
N THR A 34 -7.93 -2.37 -15.55
CA THR A 34 -8.01 -2.73 -16.98
C THR A 34 -7.76 -1.56 -17.93
N HIS A 35 -8.14 -0.34 -17.52
CA HIS A 35 -7.98 0.89 -18.28
C HIS A 35 -6.53 1.38 -18.41
N VAL A 36 -5.61 0.86 -17.59
CA VAL A 36 -4.16 1.12 -17.67
C VAL A 36 -3.34 -0.17 -17.80
N HIS A 37 -3.99 -1.30 -18.11
CA HIS A 37 -3.36 -2.61 -18.29
C HIS A 37 -2.48 -3.06 -17.11
N GLN A 38 -2.93 -2.80 -15.87
CA GLN A 38 -2.21 -3.18 -14.65
C GLN A 38 -3.09 -4.02 -13.72
N VAL A 39 -2.45 -4.86 -12.91
CA VAL A 39 -3.08 -5.58 -11.78
C VAL A 39 -2.32 -5.20 -10.52
N TYR A 40 -3.04 -4.77 -9.49
CA TYR A 40 -2.47 -4.39 -8.20
C TYR A 40 -2.74 -5.52 -7.21
N LEU A 41 -1.68 -6.11 -6.68
CA LEU A 41 -1.76 -7.07 -5.58
C LEU A 41 -1.16 -6.42 -4.33
N ILE A 42 -1.99 -6.21 -3.31
CA ILE A 42 -1.64 -5.46 -2.11
C ILE A 42 -1.54 -6.41 -0.93
N PHE A 43 -0.36 -6.44 -0.33
CA PHE A 43 -0.03 -7.23 0.84
C PHE A 43 -0.13 -6.39 2.10
N ARG A 44 -0.51 -7.04 3.20
CA ARG A 44 -0.33 -6.46 4.54
C ARG A 44 1.09 -6.77 5.00
N ALA A 45 1.65 -5.84 5.75
CA ALA A 45 2.95 -6.02 6.35
C ALA A 45 2.91 -5.54 7.79
N ARG A 46 3.65 -6.23 8.64
CA ARG A 46 3.96 -5.75 9.97
C ARG A 46 5.26 -4.96 9.91
N LEU A 47 5.22 -3.71 10.35
CA LEU A 47 6.43 -2.93 10.56
C LEU A 47 7.25 -3.57 11.69
N LEU A 48 8.52 -3.87 11.41
CA LEU A 48 9.42 -4.62 12.31
C LEU A 48 10.15 -3.73 13.30
N ASP A 49 10.44 -2.50 12.87
CA ASP A 49 11.16 -1.49 13.63
C ASP A 49 10.53 -0.12 13.37
N GLU A 50 10.63 0.76 14.36
CA GLU A 50 10.09 2.12 14.28
C GLU A 50 11.08 3.12 13.65
N HIS A 51 12.23 2.64 13.17
CA HIS A 51 13.28 3.48 12.58
C HIS A 51 13.13 3.50 11.06
N TYR A 52 12.09 4.17 10.57
CA TYR A 52 11.87 4.36 9.15
C TYR A 52 12.29 5.76 8.68
N VAL A 53 12.83 5.84 7.47
CA VAL A 53 13.22 7.10 6.81
C VAL A 53 12.65 7.14 5.40
N ALA A 54 12.37 8.34 4.91
CA ALA A 54 11.97 8.55 3.53
C ALA A 54 13.16 8.24 2.59
N GLY A 55 12.93 7.41 1.58
CA GLY A 55 13.91 7.15 0.52
C GLY A 55 13.94 8.28 -0.53
N GLU A 56 14.81 8.18 -1.53
CA GLU A 56 14.99 9.24 -2.55
C GLU A 56 13.71 9.62 -3.31
N GLU A 57 12.78 8.69 -3.45
CA GLU A 57 11.50 8.89 -4.15
C GLU A 57 10.36 9.33 -3.21
N THR A 58 10.63 9.40 -1.91
CA THR A 58 9.65 9.71 -0.88
C THR A 58 9.98 11.07 -0.27
N ALA A 59 9.05 12.02 -0.33
CA ALA A 59 9.27 13.32 0.27
C ALA A 59 9.18 13.28 1.80
N ASP A 60 8.23 12.51 2.34
CA ASP A 60 7.97 12.39 3.78
C ASP A 60 7.24 11.07 4.09
N VAL A 61 7.41 10.58 5.32
CA VAL A 61 6.85 9.31 5.80
C VAL A 61 6.32 9.45 7.22
N LYS A 62 5.09 8.97 7.44
CA LYS A 62 4.43 9.04 8.75
C LYS A 62 3.47 7.87 8.91
N LEU A 63 3.31 7.39 10.15
CA LEU A 63 2.26 6.44 10.52
C LEU A 63 0.96 7.18 10.87
N PHE A 64 -0.18 6.62 10.45
CA PHE A 64 -1.49 7.23 10.64
C PHE A 64 -2.45 6.25 11.33
N GLU A 65 -3.25 6.76 12.25
CA GLU A 65 -4.47 6.07 12.67
C GLU A 65 -5.60 6.32 11.66
N GLU A 66 -6.61 5.44 11.63
CA GLU A 66 -7.74 5.51 10.68
C GLU A 66 -8.42 6.89 10.66
N LYS A 67 -8.64 7.48 11.84
CA LYS A 67 -9.26 8.80 12.01
C LYS A 67 -8.39 9.97 11.55
N GLU A 68 -7.08 9.75 11.42
CA GLU A 68 -6.10 10.76 11.02
C GLU A 68 -5.69 10.62 9.56
N MET A 69 -6.23 9.60 8.87
CA MET A 69 -5.94 9.33 7.47
C MET A 69 -6.35 10.51 6.58
N PRO A 70 -5.43 11.04 5.75
CA PRO A 70 -5.74 12.12 4.82
C PRO A 70 -6.44 11.57 3.57
N TRP A 71 -7.67 11.07 3.72
CA TRP A 71 -8.42 10.38 2.67
C TRP A 71 -8.51 11.18 1.36
N ASP A 72 -8.69 12.50 1.44
CA ASP A 72 -8.81 13.37 0.27
C ASP A 72 -7.48 13.64 -0.47
N GLU A 73 -6.35 13.33 0.17
CA GLU A 73 -4.99 13.50 -0.37
C GLU A 73 -4.42 12.19 -0.94
N ILE A 74 -5.11 11.06 -0.77
CA ILE A 74 -4.64 9.77 -1.28
C ILE A 74 -4.59 9.82 -2.81
N ALA A 75 -3.39 9.53 -3.34
CA ALA A 75 -3.04 9.63 -4.75
C ALA A 75 -3.93 8.83 -5.69
N PHE A 76 -4.24 7.60 -5.28
CA PHE A 76 -4.82 6.59 -6.14
C PHE A 76 -6.09 6.02 -5.51
N PRO A 77 -7.23 6.03 -6.23
CA PRO A 77 -8.48 5.44 -5.76
C PRO A 77 -8.36 3.95 -5.41
N SER A 78 -7.44 3.23 -6.08
CA SER A 78 -7.13 1.84 -5.77
C SER A 78 -6.58 1.68 -4.36
N ILE A 79 -5.66 2.55 -3.95
CA ILE A 79 -5.05 2.52 -2.61
C ILE A 79 -6.05 2.97 -1.56
N GLU A 80 -6.81 4.04 -1.80
CA GLU A 80 -7.88 4.46 -0.90
C GLU A 80 -8.86 3.32 -0.64
N LYS A 81 -9.32 2.64 -1.71
CA LYS A 81 -10.27 1.54 -1.58
C LYS A 81 -9.69 0.34 -0.83
N ALA A 82 -8.43 -0.01 -1.09
CA ALA A 82 -7.76 -1.08 -0.35
C ALA A 82 -7.65 -0.78 1.15
N LEU A 83 -7.28 0.46 1.51
CA LEU A 83 -7.18 0.90 2.91
C LEU A 83 -8.54 0.89 3.60
N ARG A 84 -9.61 1.35 2.94
CA ARG A 84 -10.97 1.28 3.49
C ARG A 84 -11.42 -0.16 3.74
N LEU A 85 -11.08 -1.10 2.85
CA LEU A 85 -11.36 -2.53 3.06
C LEU A 85 -10.57 -3.09 4.25
N TYR A 86 -9.28 -2.73 4.37
CA TYR A 86 -8.47 -3.10 5.53
C TYR A 86 -9.08 -2.63 6.85
N PHE A 87 -9.45 -1.35 6.94
CA PHE A 87 -10.04 -0.80 8.17
C PHE A 87 -11.43 -1.37 8.47
N ARG A 88 -12.23 -1.70 7.45
CA ARG A 88 -13.49 -2.41 7.64
C ARG A 88 -13.30 -3.79 8.28
N ASP A 89 -12.25 -4.50 7.89
CA ASP A 89 -11.99 -5.87 8.34
C ASP A 89 -11.24 -5.91 9.69
N ARG A 90 -10.48 -4.85 9.99
CA ARG A 90 -9.63 -4.71 11.19
C ARG A 90 -10.34 -5.03 12.53
N PRO A 91 -11.59 -4.60 12.81
CA PRO A 91 -12.27 -4.91 14.07
C PRO A 91 -12.50 -6.41 14.29
N THR A 92 -12.67 -7.18 13.20
CA THR A 92 -12.88 -8.63 13.28
C THR A 92 -11.59 -9.43 13.34
N GLY A 93 -10.47 -8.82 12.92
CA GLY A 93 -9.17 -9.49 12.79
C GLY A 93 -9.10 -10.51 11.65
N VAL A 94 -10.17 -10.66 10.86
CA VAL A 94 -10.23 -11.56 9.71
C VAL A 94 -10.07 -10.75 8.43
N PHE A 95 -9.00 -11.03 7.69
CA PHE A 95 -8.64 -10.27 6.49
C PHE A 95 -8.72 -11.18 5.25
N PRO A 96 -9.92 -11.38 4.67
CA PRO A 96 -10.07 -12.13 3.43
C PRO A 96 -9.44 -11.37 2.25
N LEU A 97 -9.13 -12.10 1.18
CA LEU A 97 -8.72 -11.49 -0.08
C LEU A 97 -9.92 -10.80 -0.73
N HIS A 98 -9.83 -9.48 -0.91
CA HIS A 98 -10.79 -8.72 -1.70
C HIS A 98 -10.36 -8.69 -3.16
N MET A 99 -11.27 -9.03 -4.06
CA MET A 99 -11.05 -8.92 -5.50
C MET A 99 -12.00 -7.88 -6.09
N GLY A 100 -11.52 -7.09 -7.04
CA GLY A 100 -12.37 -6.14 -7.74
C GLY A 100 -11.69 -5.43 -8.90
N THR A 101 -12.47 -4.66 -9.66
CA THR A 101 -11.96 -3.87 -10.78
C THR A 101 -12.04 -2.38 -10.41
N ILE A 102 -10.93 -1.66 -10.60
CA ILE A 102 -10.89 -0.21 -10.45
C ILE A 102 -11.19 0.41 -11.82
N LEU A 103 -12.38 0.99 -11.91
CA LEU A 103 -12.83 1.68 -13.10
C LEU A 103 -12.16 3.06 -13.22
N PRO A 104 -11.90 3.55 -14.45
CA PRO A 104 -11.39 4.90 -14.64
C PRO A 104 -12.37 5.92 -14.05
N LEU A 105 -11.84 6.93 -13.36
CA LEU A 105 -12.64 8.05 -12.88
C LEU A 105 -13.24 8.77 -14.10
N ARG A 106 -14.57 8.66 -14.27
CA ARG A 106 -15.29 9.17 -15.44
C ARG A 106 -15.27 10.71 -15.42
N ARG A 107 -14.53 11.31 -16.37
CA ARG A 107 -14.29 12.76 -16.55
C ARG A 107 -13.82 13.48 -15.28
N LEU A 108 -12.51 13.42 -15.06
CA LEU A 108 -11.82 14.36 -14.20
C LEU A 108 -11.99 15.79 -14.72
N SER A 109 -12.34 16.72 -13.83
CA SER A 109 -12.16 18.15 -14.09
C SER A 109 -10.65 18.47 -14.07
N SER A 110 -10.26 19.64 -14.58
CA SER A 110 -8.86 20.12 -14.55
C SER A 110 -8.27 20.22 -13.13
N ALA A 111 -9.10 20.20 -12.07
CA ALA A 111 -8.65 20.14 -10.68
C ALA A 111 -8.16 18.73 -10.27
N ASP A 112 -8.74 17.67 -10.80
CA ASP A 112 -8.41 16.30 -10.43
C ASP A 112 -7.17 15.78 -11.17
N LEU A 113 -6.93 16.28 -12.39
CA LEU A 113 -5.66 16.08 -13.11
C LEU A 113 -4.47 16.72 -12.39
N ARG A 114 -4.69 17.81 -11.64
CA ARG A 114 -3.67 18.41 -10.76
C ARG A 114 -3.40 17.53 -9.54
N ARG A 115 -4.43 16.91 -8.95
CA ARG A 115 -4.22 15.91 -7.88
C ARG A 115 -3.40 14.72 -8.38
N GLN A 116 -3.69 14.22 -9.59
CA GLN A 116 -2.92 13.11 -10.17
C GLN A 116 -1.44 13.47 -10.44
N LYS A 117 -1.16 14.70 -10.92
CA LYS A 117 0.23 15.20 -11.11
C LYS A 117 0.96 15.51 -9.81
N ILE A 118 0.27 16.05 -8.81
CA ILE A 118 0.83 16.32 -7.47
C ILE A 118 1.09 14.99 -6.74
N ALA A 119 0.21 14.00 -6.90
CA ALA A 119 0.33 12.73 -6.22
C ALA A 119 1.35 11.76 -6.85
N LEU A 120 1.68 11.93 -8.13
CA LEU A 120 2.91 11.37 -8.73
C LEU A 120 4.21 11.95 -8.13
N SER A 121 4.12 13.10 -7.44
CA SER A 121 5.23 13.74 -6.71
C SER A 121 5.12 13.57 -5.18
N ILE A 122 3.97 13.13 -4.66
CA ILE A 122 3.72 12.91 -3.24
C ILE A 122 3.36 11.43 -3.08
N THR A 123 4.36 10.57 -3.25
CA THR A 123 4.29 9.18 -2.79
C THR A 123 4.36 9.19 -1.27
N ARG A 124 3.27 9.60 -0.61
CA ARG A 124 3.06 9.32 0.83
C ARG A 124 2.72 7.84 0.91
N CYS A 125 3.75 7.00 1.02
CA CYS A 125 3.59 5.59 1.34
C CYS A 125 2.92 5.47 2.70
N ILE A 126 1.64 5.13 2.69
CA ILE A 126 0.91 4.66 3.87
C ILE A 126 1.31 3.19 4.03
N LEU A 127 2.00 2.90 5.13
CA LEU A 127 2.21 1.54 5.66
C LEU A 127 0.94 1.06 6.36
#